data_AF-A0A843LCS0-F1
#
_entry.id   AF-A0A843LCS0-F1
#
_cell.length_a   1.000
_cell.length_b   1.000
_cell.length_c   1.000
_cell.angle_alpha   90.00
_cell.angle_beta   90.00
_cell.angle_gamma   90.00
#
_symmetry.space_group_name_H-M   'P 1'
#
loop_
_entity.id
_entity.type
_entity.pdbx_description
1 polymer ?
#
loop_
_entity_poly.entity_id
_entity_poly.type
_entity_poly.pdbx_seq_one_letter_code
_entity_poly.pdbx_strand_id
1 'polypeptide(L)' 'MTQVKEEIISELDDLPPRTYGEVLDFIRFLKSRRRKAAPDTALASEPVLRKDWLRPEEEEAWKDL' A
#
# COMPACT_ATOMS: atom_id res chain seq x y z
N MET A 1 -4.98 20.91 17.89
CA MET A 1 -5.13 20.12 16.65
C MET A 1 -4.00 20.53 15.70
N THR A 2 -3.61 19.71 14.72
CA THR A 2 -2.60 20.14 13.74
C THR A 2 -3.25 21.07 12.71
N GLN A 3 -2.57 22.12 12.28
CA GLN A 3 -3.07 23.08 11.26
C GLN A 3 -3.70 22.39 10.04
N VAL A 4 -3.00 21.38 9.50
CA VAL A 4 -3.47 20.56 8.37
C VAL A 4 -4.84 19.90 8.61
N LYS A 5 -5.14 19.51 9.86
CA LYS A 5 -6.44 18.90 10.20
C LYS A 5 -7.56 19.94 10.15
N GLU A 6 -7.28 21.17 10.55
CA GLU A 6 -8.25 22.26 10.53
C GLU A 6 -8.53 22.69 9.09
N GLU A 7 -7.50 22.80 8.25
CA GLU A 7 -7.65 23.05 6.80
C GLU A 7 -8.48 21.95 6.12
N ILE A 8 -8.25 20.67 6.44
CA ILE A 8 -9.10 19.59 5.91
C ILE A 8 -10.56 19.77 6.33
N ILE A 9 -10.83 20.20 7.56
CA ILE A 9 -12.21 20.39 8.03
C ILE A 9 -12.87 21.56 7.30
N SER A 10 -12.17 22.69 7.12
CA SER A 10 -12.73 23.83 6.38
C SER A 10 -13.03 23.50 4.92
N GLU A 11 -12.16 22.74 4.25
CA GLU A 11 -12.39 22.32 2.86
C GLU A 11 -13.61 21.37 2.73
N LEU A 12 -13.98 20.65 3.80
CA LEU A 12 -15.20 19.83 3.80
C LEU A 12 -16.48 20.69 3.85
N ASP A 13 -16.44 21.86 4.48
CA ASP A 13 -17.61 22.73 4.59
C ASP A 13 -18.05 23.28 3.21
N ASP A 14 -17.09 23.48 2.29
CA ASP A 14 -17.33 23.96 0.93
C ASP A 14 -17.67 22.85 -0.08
N LEU A 15 -17.61 21.58 0.32
CA LEU A 15 -17.88 20.45 -0.56
C LEU A 15 -19.37 20.13 -0.67
N PRO A 16 -19.86 19.75 -1.86
CA PRO A 16 -21.22 19.25 -2.02
C PRO A 16 -21.46 17.99 -1.17
N PRO A 17 -22.64 17.81 -0.52
CA PRO A 17 -22.90 16.65 0.33
C PRO A 17 -22.72 15.27 -0.35
N ARG A 18 -22.80 15.24 -1.68
CA ARG A 18 -22.59 14.04 -2.49
C ARG A 18 -21.14 13.52 -2.45
N THR A 19 -20.16 14.40 -2.21
CA THR A 19 -18.74 14.05 -2.21
C THR A 19 -18.23 13.59 -0.83
N TYR A 20 -19.01 13.79 0.24
CA TYR A 20 -18.64 13.32 1.59
C TYR A 20 -18.44 11.80 1.66
N GLY A 21 -19.17 11.04 0.84
CA GLY A 21 -18.97 9.60 0.71
C GLY A 21 -17.55 9.27 0.23
N GLU A 22 -17.10 9.93 -0.82
CA GLU A 22 -15.77 9.72 -1.41
C GLU A 22 -14.64 10.10 -0.45
N VAL A 23 -14.79 11.23 0.26
CA VAL A 23 -13.82 11.65 1.30
C VAL A 23 -13.77 10.63 2.44
N LEU A 24 -14.94 10.20 2.93
CA LEU A 24 -15.02 9.22 4.01
C LEU A 24 -14.37 7.89 3.62
N ASP A 25 -14.59 7.45 2.39
CA ASP A 25 -13.99 6.24 1.84
C ASP A 25 -12.46 6.37 1.72
N PHE A 26 -11.96 7.54 1.30
CA PHE A 26 -10.52 7.79 1.27
C PHE A 26 -9.88 7.78 2.68
N ILE A 27 -10.53 8.39 3.67
CA ILE A 27 -10.08 8.35 5.07
C ILE A 27 -10.04 6.90 5.59
N ARG A 28 -11.08 6.10 5.28
CA ARG A 28 -11.14 4.67 5.64
C ARG A 28 -10.05 3.86 4.95
N PHE A 29 -9.80 4.13 3.66
CA PHE A 29 -8.70 3.53 2.91
C PHE A 29 -7.36 3.80 3.59
N LEU A 30 -7.04 5.06 3.92
CA LEU A 30 -5.78 5.40 4.60
C LEU A 30 -5.62 4.69 5.95
N LYS A 31 -6.69 4.58 6.73
CA LYS A 31 -6.70 3.82 8.00
C LYS A 31 -6.45 2.32 7.77
N SER A 32 -7.03 1.75 6.72
CA SER A 32 -6.86 0.34 6.37
C SER A 32 -5.46 0.04 5.82
N ARG A 33 -4.89 0.95 5.01
CA ARG A 33 -3.55 0.84 4.45
C ARG A 33 -2.49 0.76 5.55
N ARG A 34 -2.63 1.57 6.61
CA ARG A 34 -1.73 1.49 7.77
C ARG A 34 -1.80 0.14 8.50
N ARG A 35 -2.94 -0.56 8.44
CA ARG A 35 -3.10 -1.90 9.03
C ARG A 35 -2.52 -3.00 8.12
N LYS A 36 -2.58 -2.81 6.80
CA LYS A 36 -1.99 -3.71 5.80
C LYS A 36 -0.49 -3.51 5.58
N ALA A 37 0.13 -2.54 6.24
CA ALA A 37 1.59 -2.36 6.23
C ALA A 37 2.34 -3.38 7.13
N ALA A 38 1.64 -4.36 7.72
CA ALA A 38 2.28 -5.63 8.07
C ALA A 38 2.77 -6.26 6.76
N PRO A 39 4.00 -6.79 6.69
CA PRO A 39 4.61 -7.21 5.42
C PRO A 39 3.63 -8.04 4.61
N ASP A 40 3.35 -7.59 3.38
CA ASP A 40 2.45 -8.26 2.46
C ASP A 40 2.81 -9.74 2.45
N THR A 41 1.83 -10.61 2.70
CA THR A 41 2.02 -12.07 2.63
C THR A 41 2.60 -12.51 1.29
N ALA A 42 2.41 -11.69 0.23
CA ALA A 42 3.08 -11.85 -1.06
C ALA A 42 4.61 -11.80 -0.98
N LEU A 43 5.18 -10.93 -0.12
CA LEU A 43 6.62 -10.79 0.07
C LEU A 43 7.19 -11.82 1.07
N ALA A 44 6.34 -12.49 1.84
CA ALA A 44 6.78 -13.48 2.83
C ALA A 44 7.49 -14.69 2.20
N SER A 45 7.22 -14.97 0.92
CA SER A 45 7.86 -16.06 0.17
C SER A 45 9.21 -15.66 -0.45
N GLU A 46 9.52 -14.36 -0.55
CA GLU A 46 10.75 -13.88 -1.20
C GLU A 46 12.04 -14.43 -0.58
N PRO A 47 12.19 -14.53 0.76
CA PRO A 47 13.42 -15.05 1.36
C PRO A 47 13.60 -16.56 1.13
N VAL A 48 12.51 -17.30 0.95
CA VAL A 48 12.54 -18.75 0.67
C VAL A 48 12.82 -18.97 -0.81
N LEU A 49 12.07 -18.28 -1.69
CA LEU A 49 12.26 -18.36 -3.14
C LEU A 49 13.67 -17.97 -3.57
N ARG A 50 14.27 -16.95 -2.93
CA ARG A 50 15.66 -16.53 -3.20
C ARG A 50 16.68 -17.65 -2.99
N LYS A 51 16.46 -18.55 -2.02
CA LYS A 51 17.41 -19.66 -1.72
C LYS A 51 17.42 -20.70 -2.82
N ASP A 52 16.28 -20.93 -3.45
CA ASP A 52 16.13 -21.93 -4.50
C ASP A 52 16.42 -21.35 -5.88
N TRP A 53 16.09 -20.07 -6.11
CA TRP A 53 16.21 -19.39 -7.41
C TRP A 53 17.59 -18.78 -7.73
N LEU A 54 18.41 -18.43 -6.73
CA LEU A 54 19.75 -17.83 -6.95
C LEU A 54 20.88 -18.87 -6.96
N ARG A 55 20.60 -20.08 -7.46
CA ARG A 55 21.59 -21.13 -7.57
C ARG A 55 22.42 -20.93 -8.85
N PRO A 56 23.76 -21.09 -8.79
CA PRO A 56 24.59 -20.94 -9.98
C PRO A 56 24.25 -21.94 -11.09
N GLU A 57 23.69 -23.11 -10.73
CA GLU A 57 23.19 -24.11 -11.67
C GLU A 57 21.95 -23.63 -12.44
N GLU A 58 21.09 -22.83 -11.80
CA GLU A 58 19.93 -22.24 -12.47
C GLU A 58 20.38 -21.09 -13.36
N GLU A 59 21.23 -20.18 -12.88
CA GLU A 59 21.78 -19.08 -13.69
C GLU A 59 22.40 -19.57 -15.02
N GLU A 60 23.06 -20.73 -15.01
CA GLU A 60 23.56 -21.38 -16.22
C GLU A 60 22.44 -21.91 -17.13
N ALA A 61 21.37 -22.46 -16.56
CA ALA A 61 20.21 -22.96 -17.30
C ALA A 61 19.36 -21.84 -17.93
N TRP A 62 19.38 -20.62 -17.38
CA TRP A 62 18.64 -19.47 -17.88
C TRP A 62 19.43 -18.60 -18.87
N LYS A 63 20.73 -18.86 -19.11
CA LYS A 63 21.58 -18.04 -19.98
C LYS A 63 21.14 -17.99 -21.45
N ASP A 64 20.41 -19.00 -21.91
CA ASP A 64 20.02 -19.19 -23.32
C ASP A 64 18.51 -18.95 -23.57
N LEU A 65 17.80 -18.32 -22.61
CA LEU A 65 16.37 -17.95 -22.69
C LEU A 65 16.20 -16.45 -22.98
#